data_AF-A0A421FVE3-F1
#
_entry.id   AF-A0A421FVE3-F1
#
_cell.length_a   1.000
_cell.length_b   1.000
_cell.length_c   1.000
_cell.angle_alpha   90.00
_cell.angle_beta   90.00
_cell.angle_gamma   90.00
#
_symmetry.space_group_name_H-M   'P 1'
#
loop_
_entity.id
_entity.type
_entity.pdbx_description
1 polymer ?
#
loop_
_entity_poly.entity_id
_entity_poly.type
_entity_poly.pdbx_seq_one_letter_code
_entity_poly.pdbx_strand_id
1 'polypeptide(L)'
;MSLISKVAGLYQKSVSKSFGMYGLKYDDALVDTAAVQTALHWVTGEDYQSRTKRIARAADCSLKRSYLPDEIQAIQRPLDFYMSDKVVEAEKLAEERADLTRCNEDKHKQRSAAAISIAYLRAAAEKKKSRDREFARELFREETEFRKKITVKIEQANKMMTVLGSSKSFSSAPDREGAHMIRVQDPFFPFHSEALGADVMSDSNIERAARFLQEEDGEGSKKMSCRWFLDRSFYCVTPGNQMTHFYRHGRVDECKTTWKNMYLCYRSSMMNEDKREEFLKDTPLDASKPSHVADVWEQKETPGW
;
A
#
# COMPACT_ATOMS: atom_id res chain seq x y z
N MET A 1 -53.75 -5.78 4.75
CA MET A 1 -52.40 -5.78 5.37
C MET A 1 -51.46 -6.59 4.50
N SER A 2 -50.42 -5.95 3.95
CA SER A 2 -49.41 -6.61 3.10
C SER A 2 -48.73 -7.76 3.83
N LEU A 3 -48.28 -8.80 3.11
CA LEU A 3 -47.42 -9.86 3.67
C LEU A 3 -46.20 -9.27 4.40
N ILE A 4 -45.66 -8.17 3.87
CA ILE A 4 -44.52 -7.44 4.42
C ILE A 4 -44.84 -6.90 5.82
N SER A 5 -46.04 -6.35 6.05
CA SER A 5 -46.39 -5.80 7.37
C SER A 5 -46.54 -6.89 8.43
N LYS A 6 -47.00 -8.09 8.04
CA LYS A 6 -47.08 -9.25 8.94
C LYS A 6 -45.69 -9.76 9.32
N VAL A 7 -44.80 -9.89 8.34
CA VAL A 7 -43.40 -10.30 8.56
C VAL A 7 -42.66 -9.27 9.42
N ALA A 8 -42.83 -7.98 9.13
CA ALA A 8 -42.26 -6.89 9.92
C ALA A 8 -42.73 -6.94 11.38
N GLY A 9 -44.02 -7.20 11.63
CA GLY A 9 -44.54 -7.34 12.99
C GLY A 9 -43.96 -8.55 13.75
N LEU A 10 -43.72 -9.68 13.07
CA LEU A 10 -43.05 -10.83 13.68
C LEU A 10 -41.60 -10.53 14.03
N TYR A 11 -40.87 -9.88 13.11
CA TYR A 11 -39.50 -9.46 13.33
C TYR A 11 -39.39 -8.46 14.49
N GLN A 12 -40.26 -7.45 14.50
CA GLN A 12 -40.31 -6.43 15.55
C GLN A 12 -40.53 -7.05 16.94
N LYS A 13 -41.38 -8.07 17.06
CA LYS A 13 -41.58 -8.82 18.31
C LYS A 13 -40.33 -9.60 18.73
N SER A 14 -39.68 -10.27 17.77
CA SER A 14 -38.43 -10.99 18.02
C SER A 14 -37.33 -10.05 18.53
N VAL A 15 -37.15 -8.92 17.85
CA VAL A 15 -36.18 -7.89 18.22
C VAL A 15 -36.52 -7.33 19.59
N SER A 16 -37.78 -6.91 19.82
CA SER A 16 -38.21 -6.36 21.10
C SER A 16 -37.97 -7.33 22.26
N LYS A 17 -38.18 -8.64 22.05
CA LYS A 17 -37.85 -9.66 23.05
C LYS A 17 -36.34 -9.68 23.34
N SER A 18 -35.49 -9.74 22.32
CA SER A 18 -34.03 -9.73 22.49
C SER A 18 -33.53 -8.48 23.23
N PHE A 19 -34.06 -7.30 22.91
CA PHE A 19 -33.73 -6.05 23.60
C PHE A 19 -34.23 -6.04 25.06
N GLY A 20 -35.42 -6.59 25.30
CA GLY A 20 -35.98 -6.75 26.65
C GLY A 20 -35.12 -7.61 27.57
N MET A 21 -34.49 -8.68 27.05
CA MET A 21 -33.60 -9.56 27.81
C MET A 21 -32.37 -8.84 28.40
N TYR A 22 -31.89 -7.77 27.74
CA TYR A 22 -30.77 -6.94 28.20
C TYR A 22 -31.23 -5.60 28.80
N GLY A 23 -32.51 -5.28 28.71
CA GLY A 23 -33.08 -3.99 29.09
C GLY A 23 -32.54 -2.82 28.26
N LEU A 24 -32.34 -3.04 26.96
CA LEU A 24 -31.95 -2.00 26.01
C LEU A 24 -33.19 -1.42 25.31
N LYS A 25 -33.09 -0.16 24.88
CA LYS A 25 -34.00 0.43 23.90
C LYS A 25 -33.41 0.28 22.50
N TYR A 26 -34.24 0.32 21.47
CA TYR A 26 -33.81 0.21 20.07
C TYR A 26 -32.75 1.26 19.70
N ASP A 27 -32.98 2.51 20.12
CA ASP A 27 -32.08 3.65 19.89
C ASP A 27 -30.68 3.46 20.52
N ASP A 28 -30.55 2.61 21.54
CA ASP A 28 -29.26 2.34 22.19
C ASP A 28 -28.34 1.48 21.30
N ALA A 29 -28.89 0.75 20.32
CA ALA A 29 -28.16 -0.11 19.40
C ALA A 29 -27.99 0.48 17.98
N LEU A 30 -28.35 1.75 17.79
CA LEU A 30 -28.06 2.46 16.55
C LEU A 30 -26.54 2.57 16.34
N VAL A 31 -26.12 2.47 15.08
CA VAL A 31 -24.72 2.64 14.70
C VAL A 31 -24.30 4.09 14.96
N ASP A 32 -23.16 4.30 15.60
CA ASP A 32 -22.61 5.63 15.93
C ASP A 32 -22.13 6.37 14.67
N THR A 33 -23.06 6.86 13.86
CA THR A 33 -22.79 7.77 12.75
C THR A 33 -22.60 9.21 13.26
N ALA A 34 -22.05 10.10 12.42
CA ALA A 34 -21.89 11.51 12.77
C ALA A 34 -23.24 12.18 13.13
N ALA A 35 -24.33 11.80 12.46
CA ALA A 35 -25.67 12.29 12.76
C ALA A 35 -26.17 11.79 14.12
N VAL A 36 -25.94 10.52 14.44
CA VAL A 36 -26.31 9.94 15.75
C VAL A 36 -25.56 10.59 16.90
N GLN A 37 -24.25 10.84 16.74
CA GLN A 37 -23.45 11.53 17.75
C GLN A 37 -23.94 12.98 17.97
N THR A 38 -24.30 13.67 16.88
CA THR A 38 -24.88 15.01 16.96
C THR A 38 -26.24 15.00 17.66
N ALA A 39 -27.10 14.05 17.31
CA ALA A 39 -28.41 13.85 17.93
C ALA A 39 -28.28 13.54 19.43
N LEU A 40 -27.28 12.75 19.83
CA LEU A 40 -27.01 12.39 21.22
C LEU A 40 -26.67 13.63 22.08
N HIS A 41 -25.99 14.62 21.51
CA HIS A 41 -25.74 15.90 22.20
C HIS A 41 -27.00 16.76 22.38
N TRP A 42 -28.05 16.53 21.58
CA TRP A 42 -29.34 17.22 21.70
C TRP A 42 -30.32 16.51 22.65
N VAL A 43 -30.00 15.29 23.08
CA VAL A 43 -30.80 14.52 24.03
C VAL A 43 -30.74 15.17 25.43
N THR A 44 -31.83 15.07 26.18
CA THR A 44 -31.88 15.61 27.55
C THR A 44 -30.86 14.91 28.44
N GLY A 45 -30.34 15.60 29.46
CA GLY A 45 -29.35 15.01 30.37
C GLY A 45 -29.86 13.73 31.06
N GLU A 46 -31.16 13.65 31.37
CA GLU A 46 -31.78 12.48 32.01
C GLU A 46 -31.81 11.26 31.07
N ASP A 47 -32.21 11.44 29.82
CA ASP A 47 -32.23 10.38 28.82
C ASP A 47 -30.82 9.89 28.50
N TYR A 48 -29.85 10.80 28.44
CA TYR A 48 -28.43 10.47 28.22
C TYR A 48 -27.85 9.64 29.37
N GLN A 49 -28.12 10.04 30.62
CA GLN A 49 -27.72 9.26 31.80
C GLN A 49 -28.39 7.90 31.83
N SER A 50 -29.68 7.85 31.49
CA SER A 50 -30.46 6.62 31.42
C SER A 50 -29.93 5.68 30.34
N ARG A 51 -29.57 6.19 29.16
CA ARG A 51 -28.89 5.45 28.08
C ARG A 51 -27.58 4.84 28.58
N THR A 52 -26.74 5.66 29.21
CA THR A 52 -25.44 5.21 29.75
C THR A 52 -25.61 4.06 30.75
N LYS A 53 -26.60 4.17 31.65
CA LYS A 53 -26.92 3.09 32.61
C LYS A 53 -27.43 1.82 31.92
N ARG A 54 -28.28 1.94 30.91
CA ARG A 54 -28.78 0.78 30.14
C ARG A 54 -27.67 0.05 29.39
N ILE A 55 -26.79 0.79 28.71
CA ILE A 55 -25.63 0.23 27.99
C ILE A 55 -24.68 -0.46 28.97
N ALA A 56 -24.36 0.17 30.10
CA ALA A 56 -23.50 -0.44 31.12
C ALA A 56 -24.09 -1.76 31.65
N ARG A 57 -25.40 -1.79 31.93
CA ARG A 57 -26.10 -3.01 32.35
C ARG A 57 -26.08 -4.09 31.28
N ALA A 58 -26.36 -3.73 30.02
CA ALA A 58 -26.36 -4.68 28.92
C ALA A 58 -24.96 -5.28 28.68
N ALA A 59 -23.91 -4.45 28.79
CA ALA A 59 -22.53 -4.90 28.74
C ALA A 59 -22.19 -5.88 29.88
N ASP A 60 -22.65 -5.61 31.10
CA ASP A 60 -22.48 -6.52 32.25
C ASP A 60 -23.21 -7.86 32.04
N CYS A 61 -24.47 -7.83 31.59
CA CYS A 61 -25.22 -9.03 31.22
C CYS A 61 -24.53 -9.82 30.10
N SER A 62 -24.02 -9.14 29.06
CA SER A 62 -23.27 -9.77 27.97
C SER A 62 -21.96 -10.39 28.45
N LEU A 63 -21.22 -9.70 29.31
CA LEU A 63 -19.97 -10.18 29.90
C LEU A 63 -20.21 -11.42 30.76
N LYS A 64 -21.28 -11.41 31.56
CA LYS A 64 -21.68 -12.52 32.44
C LYS A 64 -22.42 -13.64 31.71
N ARG A 65 -22.75 -13.46 30.42
CA ARG A 65 -23.61 -14.36 29.63
C ARG A 65 -24.94 -14.68 30.34
N SER A 66 -25.51 -13.68 31.02
CA SER A 66 -26.78 -13.79 31.74
C SER A 66 -27.80 -12.78 31.22
N TYR A 67 -29.07 -13.04 31.50
CA TYR A 67 -30.19 -12.17 31.12
C TYR A 67 -30.82 -11.52 32.34
N LEU A 68 -31.54 -10.43 32.11
CA LEU A 68 -32.31 -9.75 33.14
C LEU A 68 -33.47 -10.66 33.61
N PRO A 69 -33.90 -10.62 34.88
CA PRO A 69 -35.05 -11.40 35.35
C PRO A 69 -36.35 -11.08 34.58
N ASP A 70 -37.22 -12.07 34.40
CA ASP A 70 -38.45 -11.97 33.59
C ASP A 70 -39.40 -10.85 34.05
N GLU A 71 -39.47 -10.61 35.36
CA GLU A 71 -40.23 -9.49 35.95
C GLU A 71 -39.74 -8.13 35.45
N ILE A 72 -38.43 -7.95 35.36
CA ILE A 72 -37.82 -6.70 34.90
C ILE A 72 -37.92 -6.59 33.37
N GLN A 73 -37.79 -7.71 32.64
CA GLN A 73 -37.98 -7.74 31.19
C GLN A 73 -39.38 -7.26 30.80
N ALA A 74 -40.42 -7.63 31.55
CA ALA A 74 -41.80 -7.22 31.29
C ALA A 74 -42.05 -5.71 31.46
N ILE A 75 -41.26 -5.03 32.29
CA ILE A 75 -41.35 -3.58 32.50
C ILE A 75 -40.68 -2.81 31.35
N GLN A 76 -39.72 -3.43 30.64
CA GLN A 76 -38.96 -2.74 29.60
C GLN A 76 -39.86 -2.36 28.42
N ARG A 77 -39.57 -1.20 27.83
CA ARG A 77 -40.22 -0.70 26.61
C ARG A 77 -39.17 -0.49 25.51
N PRO A 78 -38.80 -1.55 24.76
CA PRO A 78 -37.71 -1.47 23.77
C PRO A 78 -37.98 -0.51 22.60
N LEU A 79 -39.24 -0.30 22.25
CA LEU A 79 -39.69 0.50 21.10
C LEU A 79 -40.09 1.94 21.48
N ASP A 80 -39.66 2.39 22.66
CA ASP A 80 -39.83 3.76 23.10
C ASP A 80 -38.66 4.60 22.59
N PHE A 81 -38.82 5.21 21.41
CA PHE A 81 -37.76 5.94 20.72
C PHE A 81 -37.60 7.34 21.29
N TYR A 82 -36.40 7.68 21.76
CA TYR A 82 -36.06 8.98 22.35
C TYR A 82 -35.08 9.80 21.50
N MET A 83 -34.46 9.17 20.50
CA MET A 83 -33.41 9.74 19.66
C MET A 83 -33.76 9.74 18.17
N SER A 84 -34.62 8.83 17.70
CA SER A 84 -34.95 8.67 16.27
C SER A 84 -35.30 9.99 15.54
N ASP A 85 -36.19 10.81 16.10
CA ASP A 85 -36.59 12.10 15.50
C ASP A 85 -35.39 13.06 15.36
N LYS A 86 -34.50 13.08 16.36
CA LYS A 86 -33.30 13.93 16.38
C LYS A 86 -32.26 13.49 15.37
N VAL A 87 -32.15 12.18 15.10
CA VAL A 87 -31.25 11.65 14.07
C VAL A 87 -31.71 12.10 12.69
N VAL A 88 -33.02 11.99 12.41
CA VAL A 88 -33.59 12.44 11.13
C VAL A 88 -33.36 13.94 10.93
N GLU A 89 -33.51 14.74 11.97
CA GLU A 89 -33.20 16.18 11.92
C GLU A 89 -31.70 16.44 11.67
N ALA A 90 -30.82 15.70 12.35
CA ALA A 90 -29.38 15.82 12.16
C ALA A 90 -28.93 15.43 10.75
N GLU A 91 -29.52 14.39 10.17
CA GLU A 91 -29.26 13.96 8.78
C GLU A 91 -29.69 15.03 7.78
N LYS A 92 -30.91 15.59 7.94
CA LYS A 92 -31.39 16.69 7.09
C LYS A 92 -30.49 17.92 7.17
N LEU A 93 -30.08 18.32 8.37
CA LEU A 93 -29.16 19.44 8.55
C LEU A 93 -27.77 19.17 7.94
N ALA A 94 -27.31 17.91 7.96
CA ALA A 94 -26.07 17.53 7.30
C ALA A 94 -26.19 17.60 5.78
N GLU A 95 -27.31 17.16 5.22
CA GLU A 95 -27.62 17.24 3.79
C GLU A 95 -27.73 18.70 3.33
N GLU A 96 -28.47 19.54 4.06
CA GLU A 96 -28.57 20.99 3.79
C GLU A 96 -27.20 21.67 3.80
N ARG A 97 -26.34 21.33 4.77
CA ARG A 97 -24.95 21.84 4.81
C ARG A 97 -24.12 21.36 3.63
N ALA A 98 -24.27 20.10 3.23
CA ALA A 98 -23.57 19.52 2.09
C ALA A 98 -24.01 20.18 0.76
N ASP A 99 -25.30 20.49 0.63
CA ASP A 99 -25.83 21.20 -0.53
C ASP A 99 -25.32 22.64 -0.61
N LEU A 100 -25.22 23.34 0.53
CA LEU A 100 -24.65 24.68 0.61
C LEU A 100 -23.15 24.69 0.30
N THR A 101 -22.38 23.71 0.77
CA THR A 101 -20.94 23.62 0.45
C THR A 101 -20.71 23.29 -1.01
N ARG A 102 -21.48 22.35 -1.60
CA ARG A 102 -21.44 22.05 -3.04
C ARG A 102 -21.65 23.31 -3.89
N CYS A 103 -22.67 24.10 -3.57
CA CYS A 103 -22.95 25.34 -4.30
C CYS A 103 -21.84 26.41 -4.15
N ASN A 104 -21.11 26.41 -3.04
CA ASN A 104 -19.98 27.32 -2.84
C ASN A 104 -18.74 26.89 -3.62
N GLU A 105 -18.47 25.59 -3.73
CA GLU A 105 -17.35 25.08 -4.54
C GLU A 105 -17.54 25.40 -6.03
N ASP A 106 -18.75 25.25 -6.56
CA ASP A 106 -19.05 25.56 -7.97
C ASP A 106 -18.85 27.05 -8.26
N LYS A 107 -19.30 27.93 -7.34
CA LYS A 107 -19.05 29.37 -7.43
C LYS A 107 -17.56 29.71 -7.33
N HIS A 108 -16.80 29.02 -6.48
CA HIS A 108 -15.36 29.23 -6.36
C HIS A 108 -14.59 28.78 -7.62
N LYS A 109 -14.96 27.64 -8.20
CA LYS A 109 -14.41 27.16 -9.49
C LYS A 109 -14.73 28.12 -10.64
N GLN A 110 -15.93 28.68 -10.70
CA GLN A 110 -16.29 29.70 -11.70
C GLN A 110 -15.48 30.99 -11.53
N ARG A 111 -15.26 31.46 -10.28
CA ARG A 111 -14.46 32.66 -10.02
C ARG A 111 -12.97 32.44 -10.28
N SER A 112 -12.40 31.27 -9.97
CA SER A 112 -10.99 30.97 -10.25
C SER A 112 -10.70 30.81 -11.74
N ALA A 113 -11.64 30.23 -12.51
CA ALA A 113 -11.56 30.17 -13.96
C ALA A 113 -11.66 31.57 -14.62
N ALA A 114 -12.45 32.48 -14.05
CA ALA A 114 -12.57 33.86 -14.54
C ALA A 114 -11.41 34.78 -14.10
N ALA A 115 -10.72 34.48 -12.98
CA ALA A 115 -9.68 35.35 -12.41
C ALA A 115 -8.28 35.14 -13.02
N ILE A 116 -7.96 33.94 -13.51
CA ILE A 116 -6.67 33.69 -14.15
C ILE A 116 -6.81 33.92 -15.65
N SER A 117 -6.52 35.15 -16.09
CA SER A 117 -6.52 35.46 -17.52
C SER A 117 -5.60 34.51 -18.28
N ILE A 118 -6.05 34.00 -19.43
CA ILE A 118 -5.25 33.15 -20.33
C ILE A 118 -3.91 33.82 -20.68
N ALA A 119 -3.87 35.15 -20.71
CA ALA A 119 -2.66 35.95 -20.89
C ALA A 119 -1.64 35.75 -19.76
N TYR A 120 -2.08 35.70 -18.49
CA TYR A 120 -1.20 35.45 -17.36
C TYR A 120 -0.57 34.05 -17.40
N LEU A 121 -1.36 33.02 -17.73
CA LEU A 121 -0.85 31.64 -17.87
C LEU A 121 0.15 31.52 -19.02
N ARG A 122 -0.11 32.17 -20.16
CA ARG A 122 0.82 32.22 -21.29
C ARG A 122 2.12 32.95 -20.93
N ALA A 123 2.04 34.08 -20.23
CA ALA A 123 3.22 34.81 -19.76
C ALA A 123 4.06 34.00 -18.75
N ALA A 124 3.40 33.31 -17.82
CA ALA A 124 4.08 32.43 -16.86
C ALA A 124 4.76 31.23 -17.55
N ALA A 125 4.10 30.64 -18.56
CA ALA A 125 4.66 29.54 -19.34
C ALA A 125 5.89 29.97 -20.16
N GLU A 126 5.83 31.14 -20.82
CA GLU A 126 6.99 31.68 -21.57
C GLU A 126 8.16 32.03 -20.64
N LYS A 127 7.89 32.57 -19.44
CA LYS A 127 8.94 32.82 -18.44
C LYS A 127 9.59 31.53 -17.92
N LYS A 128 8.82 30.44 -17.78
CA LYS A 128 9.38 29.13 -17.41
C LYS A 128 10.27 28.60 -18.55
N LYS A 129 9.75 28.65 -19.78
CA LYS A 129 10.46 28.21 -20.99
C LYS A 129 11.77 28.97 -21.22
N SER A 130 11.80 30.28 -20.94
CA SER A 130 13.02 31.09 -21.06
C SER A 130 14.09 30.66 -20.06
N ARG A 131 13.72 30.43 -18.79
CA ARG A 131 14.66 29.94 -17.76
C ARG A 131 15.17 28.54 -18.08
N ASP A 132 14.30 27.62 -18.51
CA ASP A 132 14.70 26.25 -18.83
C ASP A 132 15.69 26.25 -20.02
N ARG A 133 15.52 27.19 -20.98
CA ARG A 133 16.46 27.39 -22.08
C ARG A 133 17.80 27.98 -21.63
N GLU A 134 17.80 28.90 -20.69
CA GLU A 134 19.02 29.46 -20.10
C GLU A 134 19.79 28.39 -19.31
N PHE A 135 19.08 27.62 -18.48
CA PHE A 135 19.67 26.51 -17.73
C PHE A 135 20.29 25.46 -18.65
N ALA A 136 19.60 25.08 -19.73
CA ALA A 136 20.15 24.15 -20.72
C ALA A 136 21.44 24.69 -21.38
N ARG A 137 21.51 25.99 -21.71
CA ARG A 137 22.72 26.60 -22.28
C ARG A 137 23.89 26.55 -21.31
N GLU A 138 23.64 26.77 -20.02
CA GLU A 138 24.69 26.72 -19.01
C GLU A 138 25.20 25.29 -18.81
N LEU A 139 24.29 24.32 -18.74
CA LEU A 139 24.64 22.90 -18.66
C LEU A 139 25.53 22.46 -19.84
N PHE A 140 25.19 22.88 -21.06
CA PHE A 140 26.02 22.59 -22.24
C PHE A 140 27.40 23.25 -22.18
N ARG A 141 27.50 24.47 -21.63
CA ARG A 141 28.80 25.13 -21.43
C ARG A 141 29.66 24.36 -20.45
N GLU A 142 29.11 24.03 -19.28
CA GLU A 142 29.79 23.26 -18.25
C GLU A 142 30.25 21.90 -18.79
N GLU A 143 29.39 21.17 -19.50
CA GLU A 143 29.74 19.89 -20.12
C GLU A 143 30.93 20.04 -21.08
N THR A 144 30.94 21.08 -21.93
CA THR A 144 32.06 21.31 -22.84
C THR A 144 33.37 21.65 -22.10
N GLU A 145 33.29 22.35 -20.97
CA GLU A 145 34.46 22.64 -20.13
C GLU A 145 35.00 21.39 -19.43
N PHE A 146 34.12 20.57 -18.86
CA PHE A 146 34.49 19.31 -18.24
C PHE A 146 35.13 18.37 -19.25
N ARG A 147 34.54 18.24 -20.44
CA ARG A 147 35.09 17.41 -21.53
C ARG A 147 36.50 17.87 -21.95
N LYS A 148 36.75 19.17 -22.03
CA LYS A 148 38.10 19.72 -22.30
C LYS A 148 39.07 19.38 -21.18
N LYS A 149 38.69 19.56 -19.92
CA LYS A 149 39.53 19.24 -18.75
C LYS A 149 39.91 17.75 -18.72
N ILE A 150 38.95 16.86 -18.97
CA ILE A 150 39.19 15.41 -19.04
C ILE A 150 40.18 15.08 -20.16
N THR A 151 40.01 15.68 -21.35
CA THR A 151 40.91 15.45 -22.49
C THR A 151 42.36 15.83 -22.16
N VAL A 152 42.57 17.02 -21.56
CA VAL A 152 43.90 17.48 -21.14
C VAL A 152 44.50 16.56 -20.08
N LYS A 153 43.69 16.05 -19.13
CA LYS A 153 44.17 15.12 -18.10
C LYS A 153 44.57 13.76 -18.67
N ILE A 154 43.83 13.27 -19.67
CA ILE A 154 44.20 12.04 -20.41
C ILE A 154 45.53 12.22 -21.13
N GLU A 155 45.74 13.35 -21.82
CA GLU A 155 47.01 13.64 -22.49
C GLU A 155 48.20 13.72 -21.50
N GLN A 156 48.01 14.41 -20.37
CA GLN A 156 49.02 14.49 -19.31
C GLN A 156 49.35 13.10 -18.74
N ALA A 157 48.34 12.27 -18.47
CA ALA A 157 48.52 10.92 -17.95
C ALA A 157 49.26 10.03 -18.95
N ASN A 158 48.89 10.05 -20.23
CA ASN A 158 49.57 9.30 -21.28
C ASN A 158 51.04 9.72 -21.41
N LYS A 159 51.34 11.01 -21.33
CA LYS A 159 52.72 11.52 -21.32
C LYS A 159 53.51 11.00 -20.12
N MET A 160 52.93 10.99 -18.92
CA MET A 160 53.60 10.43 -17.73
C MET A 160 53.84 8.92 -17.85
N MET A 161 52.88 8.16 -18.39
CA MET A 161 53.05 6.71 -18.58
C MET A 161 54.17 6.37 -19.57
N THR A 162 54.33 7.17 -20.64
CA THR A 162 55.46 7.00 -21.57
C THR A 162 56.82 7.25 -20.93
N VAL A 163 56.93 8.22 -20.01
CA VAL A 163 58.18 8.51 -19.28
C VAL A 163 58.51 7.40 -18.28
N LEU A 164 57.49 6.77 -17.68
CA LEU A 164 57.63 5.66 -16.73
C LEU A 164 57.86 4.29 -17.41
N GLY A 165 57.92 4.23 -18.75
CA GLY A 165 58.16 2.99 -19.50
C GLY A 165 57.01 1.98 -19.42
N SER A 166 55.81 2.42 -19.06
CA SER A 166 54.64 1.56 -18.88
C SER A 166 53.78 1.53 -20.14
N SER A 167 53.30 0.35 -20.53
CA SER A 167 52.52 0.14 -21.76
C SER A 167 51.03 0.51 -21.64
N LYS A 168 50.60 1.17 -20.56
CA LYS A 168 49.21 1.55 -20.32
C LYS A 168 48.85 2.84 -21.05
N SER A 169 47.69 2.90 -21.69
CA SER A 169 47.17 4.14 -22.30
C SER A 169 45.74 4.45 -21.87
N PHE A 170 45.42 5.72 -21.74
CA PHE A 170 44.11 6.23 -21.32
C PHE A 170 43.38 6.86 -22.51
N SER A 171 42.07 6.59 -22.62
CA SER A 171 41.19 7.12 -23.67
C SER A 171 39.82 7.44 -23.10
N SER A 172 39.12 8.43 -23.66
CA SER A 172 37.74 8.73 -23.24
C SER A 172 36.77 7.68 -23.80
N ALA A 173 35.84 7.19 -22.98
CA ALA A 173 34.75 6.31 -23.40
C ALA A 173 33.40 6.86 -22.92
N PRO A 174 32.35 6.85 -23.78
CA PRO A 174 31.00 7.18 -23.35
C PRO A 174 30.36 5.99 -22.62
N ASP A 175 29.66 6.25 -21.50
CA ASP A 175 28.81 5.26 -20.83
C ASP A 175 27.40 5.18 -21.46
N ARG A 176 26.59 4.18 -21.07
CA ARG A 176 25.18 3.96 -21.45
C ARG A 176 24.27 5.16 -21.14
N GLU A 177 24.71 6.04 -20.23
CA GLU A 177 24.01 7.25 -19.76
C GLU A 177 24.75 8.56 -20.11
N GLY A 178 25.85 8.50 -20.88
CA GLY A 178 26.59 9.69 -21.32
C GLY A 178 27.59 10.27 -20.31
N ALA A 179 27.81 9.63 -19.16
CA ALA A 179 28.86 10.03 -18.22
C ALA A 179 30.27 9.81 -18.81
N HIS A 180 31.18 10.77 -18.60
CA HIS A 180 32.54 10.75 -19.13
C HIS A 180 33.44 9.75 -18.38
N MET A 181 33.54 8.52 -18.86
CA MET A 181 34.42 7.48 -18.30
C MET A 181 35.82 7.52 -18.94
N ILE A 182 36.84 7.19 -18.17
CA ILE A 182 38.22 7.03 -18.67
C ILE A 182 38.50 5.53 -18.83
N ARG A 183 38.72 5.10 -20.07
CA ARG A 183 39.10 3.73 -20.42
C ARG A 183 40.61 3.57 -20.38
N VAL A 184 41.08 2.62 -19.58
CA VAL A 184 42.48 2.17 -19.54
C VAL A 184 42.65 1.03 -20.55
N GLN A 185 43.64 1.13 -21.43
CA GLN A 185 44.02 0.08 -22.37
C GLN A 185 45.39 -0.47 -21.95
N ASP A 186 45.40 -1.73 -21.50
CA ASP A 186 46.59 -2.50 -21.17
C ASP A 186 46.78 -3.63 -22.20
N PRO A 187 47.93 -3.72 -22.89
CA PRO A 187 48.15 -4.74 -23.93
C PRO A 187 48.34 -6.17 -23.40
N PHE A 188 48.45 -6.36 -22.07
CA PHE A 188 48.71 -7.67 -21.45
C PHE A 188 47.45 -8.39 -20.94
N PHE A 189 46.32 -7.68 -20.75
CA PHE A 189 45.07 -8.28 -20.27
C PHE A 189 43.86 -7.55 -20.89
N PRO A 190 43.24 -8.09 -21.97
CA PRO A 190 42.09 -7.46 -22.62
C PRO A 190 40.75 -7.65 -21.87
N PHE A 191 40.71 -8.37 -20.76
CA PHE A 191 39.50 -8.70 -20.00
C PHE A 191 39.68 -8.46 -18.49
N HIS A 192 39.50 -7.24 -18.03
CA HIS A 192 39.04 -6.98 -16.65
C HIS A 192 38.34 -5.62 -16.61
N SER A 193 37.03 -5.62 -16.86
CA SER A 193 36.15 -4.55 -16.43
C SER A 193 35.51 -4.98 -15.11
N GLU A 194 36.08 -4.55 -13.98
CA GLU A 194 35.37 -4.57 -12.71
C GLU A 194 34.31 -3.46 -12.73
N ALA A 195 33.14 -3.80 -13.25
CA ALA A 195 31.90 -3.11 -12.92
C ALA A 195 31.29 -3.88 -11.73
N LEU A 196 31.41 -3.33 -10.52
CA LEU A 196 30.61 -3.75 -9.38
C LEU A 196 29.15 -3.41 -9.70
N GLY A 197 28.45 -4.37 -10.29
CA GLY A 197 27.00 -4.31 -10.51
C GLY A 197 26.29 -4.40 -9.17
N ALA A 198 25.56 -3.35 -8.83
CA ALA A 198 24.50 -3.43 -7.86
C ALA A 198 23.35 -4.25 -8.47
N ASP A 199 23.08 -5.44 -7.93
CA ASP A 199 21.92 -6.25 -8.30
C ASP A 199 20.63 -5.54 -7.88
N VAL A 200 19.93 -4.97 -8.87
CA VAL A 200 18.61 -4.37 -8.70
C VAL A 200 17.53 -5.42 -8.94
N MET A 201 16.83 -5.74 -7.86
CA MET A 201 15.79 -6.75 -7.71
C MET A 201 14.65 -6.67 -8.74
N SER A 202 14.36 -7.82 -9.34
CA SER A 202 13.28 -8.01 -10.30
C SER A 202 12.77 -9.43 -10.17
N ASP A 203 12.07 -9.71 -9.07
CA ASP A 203 11.81 -11.11 -8.76
C ASP A 203 10.35 -11.34 -8.50
N SER A 204 9.80 -12.27 -9.28
CA SER A 204 8.56 -12.94 -8.96
C SER A 204 8.61 -13.47 -7.51
N ASN A 205 7.47 -13.58 -6.86
CA ASN A 205 7.37 -14.04 -5.47
C ASN A 205 8.00 -15.44 -5.24
N ILE A 206 8.18 -16.22 -6.30
CA ILE A 206 8.79 -17.55 -6.30
C ILE A 206 10.31 -17.45 -6.31
N GLU A 207 10.90 -16.57 -7.14
CA GLU A 207 12.35 -16.32 -7.18
C GLU A 207 12.87 -15.83 -5.83
N ARG A 208 12.12 -14.95 -5.15
CA ARG A 208 12.53 -14.45 -3.83
C ARG A 208 12.43 -15.53 -2.73
N ALA A 209 11.49 -16.47 -2.85
CA ALA A 209 11.39 -17.62 -1.93
C ALA A 209 12.57 -18.60 -2.09
N ALA A 210 13.03 -18.82 -3.32
CA ALA A 210 14.17 -19.68 -3.60
C ALA A 210 15.49 -19.09 -3.08
N ARG A 211 15.69 -17.76 -3.18
CA ARG A 211 16.89 -17.09 -2.61
C ARG A 211 17.01 -17.24 -1.09
N PHE A 212 15.89 -17.12 -0.36
CA PHE A 212 15.89 -17.30 1.11
C PHE A 212 16.25 -18.73 1.54
N LEU A 213 15.93 -19.73 0.73
CA LEU A 213 16.29 -21.11 1.01
C LEU A 213 17.80 -21.38 0.78
N GLN A 214 18.45 -20.61 -0.11
CA GLN A 214 19.88 -20.77 -0.43
C GLN A 214 20.82 -20.06 0.57
N GLU A 215 20.38 -19.00 1.26
CA GLU A 215 21.20 -18.30 2.26
C GLU A 215 21.47 -19.13 3.53
N GLU A 216 20.67 -20.17 3.80
CA GLU A 216 20.83 -21.03 4.99
C GLU A 216 21.67 -22.31 4.71
N ASP A 217 22.19 -22.52 3.50
CA ASP A 217 23.03 -23.69 3.15
C ASP A 217 24.47 -23.61 3.71
N GLY A 218 24.65 -22.93 4.85
CA GLY A 218 25.79 -23.07 5.74
C GLY A 218 25.52 -24.13 6.80
N GLU A 219 25.73 -25.41 6.43
CA GLU A 219 25.93 -26.58 7.30
C GLU A 219 25.29 -26.54 8.72
N GLY A 220 24.07 -27.07 8.84
CA GLY A 220 23.54 -27.52 10.15
C GLY A 220 22.04 -27.29 10.35
N SER A 221 21.24 -28.35 10.23
CA SER A 221 19.79 -28.40 10.56
C SER A 221 18.93 -27.43 9.73
N LYS A 222 18.31 -27.95 8.64
CA LYS A 222 17.36 -27.24 7.75
C LYS A 222 16.06 -26.84 8.49
N LYS A 223 16.12 -25.96 9.49
CA LYS A 223 14.92 -25.37 10.09
C LYS A 223 14.51 -24.16 9.25
N MET A 224 13.70 -24.39 8.22
CA MET A 224 13.16 -23.28 7.43
C MET A 224 12.40 -22.31 8.36
N SER A 225 12.80 -21.05 8.37
CA SER A 225 12.11 -20.03 9.16
C SER A 225 10.90 -19.49 8.38
N CYS A 226 9.68 -19.79 8.84
CA CYS A 226 8.46 -19.33 8.16
C CYS A 226 8.17 -17.83 8.30
N ARG A 227 8.98 -17.12 9.10
CA ARG A 227 8.86 -15.69 9.33
C ARG A 227 8.91 -14.91 8.02
N TRP A 228 9.81 -15.27 7.12
CA TRP A 228 9.93 -14.59 5.85
C TRP A 228 8.67 -14.72 4.98
N PHE A 229 8.11 -15.93 4.90
CA PHE A 229 6.87 -16.17 4.13
C PHE A 229 5.67 -15.43 4.71
N LEU A 230 5.62 -15.26 6.03
CA LEU A 230 4.61 -14.46 6.72
C LEU A 230 4.73 -12.98 6.35
N ASP A 231 5.91 -12.39 6.56
CA ASP A 231 6.18 -10.98 6.25
C ASP A 231 5.92 -10.68 4.77
N ARG A 232 6.28 -11.61 3.88
CA ARG A 232 6.03 -11.48 2.43
C ARG A 232 4.53 -11.51 2.08
N SER A 233 3.75 -12.37 2.74
CA SER A 233 2.31 -12.48 2.50
C SER A 233 1.57 -11.21 2.94
N PHE A 234 1.96 -10.64 4.08
CA PHE A 234 1.44 -9.35 4.54
C PHE A 234 1.91 -8.19 3.68
N TYR A 235 3.17 -8.17 3.26
CA TYR A 235 3.67 -7.15 2.34
C TYR A 235 2.90 -7.15 1.01
N CYS A 236 2.53 -8.34 0.51
CA CYS A 236 1.81 -8.46 -0.74
C CYS A 236 0.48 -7.69 -0.73
N VAL A 237 -0.27 -7.74 0.37
CA VAL A 237 -1.58 -7.06 0.49
C VAL A 237 -1.48 -5.55 0.75
N THR A 238 -0.27 -5.01 0.94
CA THR A 238 -0.11 -3.58 1.21
C THR A 238 -0.44 -2.73 -0.03
N PRO A 239 -1.11 -1.57 0.14
CA PRO A 239 -1.45 -0.69 -0.98
C PRO A 239 -0.23 -0.25 -1.80
N GLY A 240 0.90 0.04 -1.15
CA GLY A 240 2.12 0.46 -1.85
C GLY A 240 2.70 -0.63 -2.75
N ASN A 241 2.72 -1.88 -2.29
CA ASN A 241 3.18 -2.99 -3.11
C ASN A 241 2.20 -3.27 -4.26
N GLN A 242 0.90 -3.21 -4.01
CA GLN A 242 -0.12 -3.43 -5.05
C GLN A 242 -0.08 -2.36 -6.15
N MET A 243 0.15 -1.10 -5.80
CA MET A 243 0.37 -0.02 -6.78
C MET A 243 1.62 -0.25 -7.62
N THR A 244 2.71 -0.66 -6.98
CA THR A 244 3.98 -0.98 -7.68
C THR A 244 3.80 -2.16 -8.65
N HIS A 245 3.11 -3.21 -8.20
CA HIS A 245 2.81 -4.36 -9.03
C HIS A 245 1.90 -4.01 -10.21
N PHE A 246 0.87 -3.19 -9.97
CA PHE A 246 -0.01 -2.69 -11.03
C PHE A 246 0.75 -1.85 -12.06
N TYR A 247 1.60 -0.92 -11.61
CA TYR A 247 2.45 -0.13 -12.51
C TYR A 247 3.36 -1.01 -13.38
N ARG A 248 3.90 -2.08 -12.81
CA ARG A 248 4.87 -2.94 -13.49
C ARG A 248 4.21 -3.97 -14.41
N HIS A 249 3.13 -4.61 -13.97
CA HIS A 249 2.50 -5.75 -14.66
C HIS A 249 1.12 -5.43 -15.25
N GLY A 250 0.58 -4.24 -15.05
CA GLY A 250 -0.75 -3.84 -15.52
C GLY A 250 -1.91 -4.54 -14.81
N ARG A 251 -1.63 -5.30 -13.74
CA ARG A 251 -2.62 -6.06 -12.98
C ARG A 251 -2.31 -6.02 -11.49
N VAL A 252 -3.36 -6.04 -10.68
CA VAL A 252 -3.26 -6.20 -9.22
C VAL A 252 -2.85 -7.64 -8.91
N ASP A 253 -1.95 -7.85 -7.95
CA ASP A 253 -1.51 -9.19 -7.55
C ASP A 253 -2.57 -9.82 -6.64
N GLU A 254 -2.97 -11.05 -6.93
CA GLU A 254 -3.94 -11.80 -6.12
C GLU A 254 -3.33 -12.37 -4.83
N CYS A 255 -2.00 -12.30 -4.66
CA CYS A 255 -1.26 -12.78 -3.48
C CYS A 255 -1.46 -14.28 -3.14
N LYS A 256 -2.20 -15.04 -3.95
CA LYS A 256 -2.55 -16.45 -3.66
C LYS A 256 -1.30 -17.32 -3.52
N THR A 257 -0.29 -17.07 -4.34
CA THR A 257 0.98 -17.83 -4.32
C THR A 257 1.79 -17.56 -3.05
N THR A 258 1.85 -16.32 -2.57
CA THR A 258 2.58 -16.00 -1.32
C THR A 258 1.91 -16.62 -0.11
N TRP A 259 0.57 -16.55 -0.05
CA TRP A 259 -0.21 -17.21 0.99
C TRP A 259 -0.05 -18.73 0.95
N LYS A 260 -0.09 -19.34 -0.24
CA LYS A 260 0.15 -20.78 -0.42
C LYS A 260 1.53 -21.19 0.12
N ASN A 261 2.58 -20.42 -0.19
CA ASN A 261 3.94 -20.72 0.30
C ASN A 261 4.05 -20.57 1.83
N MET A 262 3.36 -19.58 2.42
CA MET A 262 3.27 -19.44 3.88
C MET A 262 2.59 -20.67 4.51
N TYR A 263 1.45 -21.12 3.96
CA TYR A 263 0.76 -22.32 4.46
C TYR A 263 1.60 -23.58 4.29
N LEU A 264 2.30 -23.74 3.17
CA LEU A 264 3.21 -24.86 2.95
C LEU A 264 4.35 -24.85 3.97
N CYS A 265 4.95 -23.70 4.23
CA CYS A 265 6.00 -23.56 5.25
C CYS A 265 5.46 -23.94 6.64
N TYR A 266 4.34 -23.34 7.07
CA TYR A 266 3.76 -23.58 8.40
C TYR A 266 3.32 -25.04 8.60
N ARG A 267 2.81 -25.68 7.54
CA ARG A 267 2.43 -27.08 7.58
C ARG A 267 3.65 -28.00 7.65
N SER A 268 4.70 -27.68 6.90
CA SER A 268 5.93 -28.46 6.89
C SER A 268 6.72 -28.35 8.20
N SER A 269 6.63 -27.22 8.91
CA SER A 269 7.31 -27.02 10.20
C SER A 269 6.75 -27.89 11.34
N MET A 270 5.57 -28.47 11.16
CA MET A 270 4.94 -29.40 12.10
C MET A 270 5.25 -30.87 11.80
N MET A 271 5.99 -31.17 10.72
CA MET A 271 6.32 -32.53 10.28
C MET A 271 7.76 -32.90 10.64
N ASN A 272 8.01 -34.20 10.80
CA ASN A 272 9.37 -34.75 10.91
C ASN A 272 10.14 -34.55 9.59
N GLU A 273 11.47 -34.53 9.64
CA GLU A 273 12.34 -34.21 8.49
C GLU A 273 12.03 -35.05 7.25
N ASP A 274 11.94 -36.38 7.37
CA ASP A 274 11.64 -37.29 6.25
C ASP A 274 10.28 -36.99 5.58
N LYS A 275 9.26 -36.73 6.40
CA LYS A 275 7.90 -36.43 5.92
C LYS A 275 7.80 -35.02 5.34
N ARG A 276 8.62 -34.10 5.84
CA ARG A 276 8.72 -32.73 5.34
C ARG A 276 9.31 -32.71 3.94
N GLU A 277 10.39 -33.44 3.69
CA GLU A 277 10.97 -33.53 2.35
C GLU A 277 10.01 -34.17 1.34
N GLU A 278 9.29 -35.23 1.74
CA GLU A 278 8.23 -35.82 0.91
C GLU A 278 7.06 -34.86 0.65
N PHE A 279 6.64 -34.10 1.66
CA PHE A 279 5.54 -33.13 1.54
C PHE A 279 5.90 -31.92 0.66
N LEU A 280 7.16 -31.50 0.69
CA LEU A 280 7.64 -30.35 -0.08
C LEU A 280 8.02 -30.71 -1.50
N LYS A 281 8.15 -32.00 -1.81
CA LYS A 281 8.38 -32.50 -3.17
C LYS A 281 7.32 -31.95 -4.13
N ASP A 282 7.75 -31.47 -5.29
CA ASP A 282 6.91 -30.84 -6.34
C ASP A 282 6.31 -29.47 -5.98
N THR A 283 6.56 -28.94 -4.77
CA THR A 283 6.14 -27.60 -4.39
C THR A 283 7.18 -26.53 -4.79
N PRO A 284 6.80 -25.23 -4.81
CA PRO A 284 7.78 -24.15 -5.02
C PRO A 284 8.84 -24.02 -3.91
N LEU A 285 8.72 -24.80 -2.83
CA LEU A 285 9.65 -24.81 -1.67
C LEU A 285 10.55 -26.06 -1.67
N ASP A 286 10.52 -26.84 -2.75
CA ASP A 286 11.37 -28.00 -2.93
C ASP A 286 12.83 -27.57 -3.12
N ALA A 287 13.71 -27.98 -2.21
CA ALA A 287 15.13 -27.68 -2.28
C ALA A 287 15.83 -28.31 -3.49
N SER A 288 15.25 -29.37 -4.07
CA SER A 288 15.80 -30.06 -5.24
C SER A 288 15.50 -29.34 -6.57
N LYS A 289 14.58 -28.37 -6.56
CA LYS A 289 14.18 -27.66 -7.77
C LYS A 289 15.13 -26.49 -8.03
N PRO A 290 15.79 -26.43 -9.21
CA PRO A 290 16.64 -25.28 -9.55
C PRO A 290 15.81 -24.00 -9.59
N SER A 291 16.42 -22.87 -9.23
CA SER A 291 15.79 -21.57 -9.35
C SER A 291 15.29 -21.37 -10.78
N HIS A 292 14.05 -20.91 -10.92
CA HIS A 292 13.54 -20.48 -12.20
C HIS A 292 14.41 -19.29 -12.65
N VAL A 293 15.06 -19.41 -13.81
CA VAL A 293 15.79 -18.30 -14.44
C VAL A 293 14.80 -17.16 -14.63
N ALA A 294 15.18 -15.96 -14.23
CA ALA A 294 14.35 -14.77 -14.34
C ALA A 294 13.70 -14.70 -15.73
N ASP A 295 12.41 -14.38 -15.77
CA ASP A 295 11.70 -14.15 -17.03
C ASP A 295 12.52 -13.18 -17.88
N VAL A 296 12.83 -13.57 -19.11
CA VAL A 296 13.53 -12.71 -20.07
C VAL A 296 12.67 -11.46 -20.26
N TRP A 297 13.23 -10.31 -19.90
CA TRP A 297 12.51 -9.04 -20.02
C TRP A 297 12.25 -8.74 -21.49
N GLU A 298 11.00 -8.87 -21.91
CA GLU A 298 10.57 -8.37 -23.21
C GLU A 298 10.43 -6.84 -23.14
N GLN A 299 11.01 -6.15 -24.12
CA GLN A 299 10.90 -4.71 -24.25
C GLN A 299 9.44 -4.33 -24.51
N LYS A 300 8.82 -3.56 -23.62
CA LYS A 300 7.47 -3.05 -23.83
C LYS A 300 7.48 -1.98 -24.92
N GLU A 301 6.70 -2.19 -25.98
CA GLU A 301 6.50 -1.19 -27.04
C GLU A 301 5.66 0.01 -26.58
N THR A 302 4.79 -0.19 -25.59
CA THR A 302 3.98 0.87 -24.99
C THR A 302 4.04 0.86 -23.47
N PRO A 303 4.19 2.03 -22.81
CA PRO A 303 4.00 2.13 -21.37
C PRO A 303 2.56 1.74 -21.01
N GLY A 304 2.40 0.96 -19.94
CA GLY A 304 1.10 0.52 -19.48
C GLY A 304 0.31 1.68 -18.87
N TRP A 305 -0.56 2.27 -19.69
CA TRP A 305 -1.76 3.01 -19.31
C TRP A 305 -2.84 2.79 -20.37
#